data_AF-A0AAD0WR42-F1
#
_entry.id   AF-A0AAD0WR42-F1
#
_cell.length_a   1.000
_cell.length_b   1.000
_cell.length_c   1.000
_cell.angle_alpha   90.00
_cell.angle_beta   90.00
_cell.angle_gamma   90.00
#
_symmetry.space_group_name_H-M   'P 1'
#
loop_
_entity.id
_entity.type
_entity.pdbx_description
1 polymer ?
#
loop_
_entity_poly.entity_id
_entity_poly.type
_entity_poly.pdbx_seq_one_letter_code
_entity_poly.pdbx_strand_id
1 'polypeptide(L)' 'MAKSKKTTIDLSKENLFFEERNQTVKLLCFKTQTMSLDIAIYEKDKFIKNSTMVFAHLPKKLKAKLNPS' A
#
# COMPACT_ATOMS: atom_id res chain seq x y z
N MET A 1 -2.71 -13.49 -27.61
CA MET A 1 -2.55 -12.11 -27.11
C MET A 1 -2.58 -12.11 -25.59
N ALA A 2 -1.43 -12.20 -24.94
CA ALA A 2 -1.36 -12.18 -23.48
C ALA A 2 -1.55 -10.74 -22.98
N LYS A 3 -2.78 -10.37 -22.61
CA LYS A 3 -2.97 -9.23 -21.71
C LYS A 3 -2.40 -9.67 -20.37
N SER A 4 -1.13 -9.35 -20.11
CA SER A 4 -0.54 -9.45 -18.79
C SER A 4 -1.39 -8.59 -17.86
N LYS A 5 -2.40 -9.20 -17.21
CA LYS A 5 -3.17 -8.55 -16.14
C LYS A 5 -2.11 -8.03 -15.18
N LYS A 6 -2.00 -6.70 -15.06
CA LYS A 6 -1.07 -6.08 -14.10
C LYS A 6 -1.45 -6.62 -12.72
N THR A 7 -0.68 -7.60 -12.27
CA THR A 7 -0.86 -8.30 -10.99
C THR A 7 -0.33 -7.48 -9.82
N THR A 8 0.21 -6.31 -10.14
CA THR A 8 0.64 -5.28 -9.20
C THR A 8 0.03 -3.95 -9.64
N ILE A 9 -0.64 -3.28 -8.72
CA ILE A 9 -1.19 -1.94 -8.87
C ILE A 9 -0.18 -0.98 -8.23
N ASP A 10 0.35 -0.04 -9.01
CA ASP A 10 1.24 1.01 -8.48
C ASP A 10 0.39 2.09 -7.78
N LEU A 11 0.60 2.26 -6.49
CA LEU A 11 -0.09 3.21 -5.61
C LEU A 11 0.82 4.37 -5.19
N SER A 12 2.10 4.33 -5.56
CA SER A 12 3.11 5.32 -5.18
C SER A 12 2.73 6.75 -5.56
N LYS A 13 1.88 6.90 -6.58
CA LYS A 13 1.35 8.18 -7.08
C LYS A 13 0.00 8.59 -6.45
N GLU A 14 -0.68 7.71 -5.73
CA GLU A 14 -2.05 7.95 -5.26
C GLU A 14 -2.13 8.71 -3.92
N ASN A 15 -1.01 9.18 -3.37
CA ASN A 15 -0.94 9.86 -2.07
C ASN A 15 -1.71 9.10 -0.96
N LEU A 16 -1.70 7.77 -1.03
CA LEU A 16 -2.37 6.92 -0.06
C LEU A 16 -1.41 6.63 1.09
N PHE A 17 -1.79 7.07 2.28
CA PHE A 17 -1.03 6.82 3.49
C PHE A 17 -1.95 6.78 4.70
N PHE A 18 -1.42 6.25 5.80
CA PHE A 18 -2.06 6.29 7.10
C PHE A 18 -1.01 6.46 8.18
N GLU A 19 -1.42 7.00 9.32
CA GLU A 19 -0.58 7.11 10.49
C GLU A 19 -0.85 5.93 11.44
N GLU A 20 0.21 5.31 11.92
CA GLU A 20 0.17 4.24 12.90
C GLU A 20 1.31 4.43 13.90
N ARG A 21 0.98 4.58 15.19
CA ARG A 21 1.98 4.69 16.28
C ARG A 21 3.06 5.77 16.05
N ASN A 22 2.65 6.99 15.65
CA ASN A 22 3.54 8.11 15.26
C ASN A 22 4.41 7.87 14.01
N GLN A 23 4.11 6.82 13.23
CA GLN A 23 4.75 6.55 11.96
C GLN A 23 3.77 6.80 10.82
N THR A 24 4.23 7.45 9.77
CA THR A 24 3.47 7.58 8.52
C THR A 24 3.80 6.42 7.61
N VAL A 25 2.79 5.63 7.26
CA VAL A 25 2.91 4.49 6.36
C VAL A 25 2.33 4.88 5.00
N LYS A 26 3.20 5.07 4.01
CA LYS A 26 2.82 5.33 2.61
C LYS A 26 2.69 4.03 1.82
N LEU A 27 1.66 3.94 1.00
CA LEU A 27 1.37 2.79 0.14
C LEU A 27 2.11 2.96 -1.19
N LEU A 28 2.84 1.92 -1.62
CA LEU A 28 3.66 1.97 -2.83
C LEU A 28 3.12 1.08 -3.92
N CYS A 29 2.95 -0.21 -3.65
CA CYS A 29 2.50 -1.19 -4.62
C CYS A 29 1.56 -2.18 -3.97
N PHE A 30 0.45 -2.48 -4.62
CA PHE A 30 -0.46 -3.54 -4.21
C PHE A 30 -0.35 -4.75 -5.14
N LYS A 31 0.19 -5.85 -4.61
CA LYS A 31 0.31 -7.14 -5.28
C LYS A 31 -1.00 -7.89 -5.09
N THR A 32 -1.88 -7.82 -6.09
CA THR A 32 -3.24 -8.41 -6.02
C THR A 32 -3.22 -9.94 -6.02
N GLN A 33 -2.16 -10.57 -6.54
CA GLN A 33 -1.99 -12.04 -6.47
C GLN A 33 -1.77 -12.54 -5.05
N THR A 34 -0.92 -11.86 -4.28
CA THR A 34 -0.51 -12.28 -2.94
C THR A 34 -1.26 -11.54 -1.84
N MET A 35 -2.17 -10.64 -2.21
CA MET A 35 -2.91 -9.76 -1.28
C MET A 35 -1.98 -9.02 -0.30
N SER A 36 -0.84 -8.56 -0.81
CA SER A 36 0.19 -7.88 -0.03
C SER A 36 0.56 -6.54 -0.63
N LEU A 37 0.97 -5.61 0.23
CA LEU A 37 1.34 -4.26 -0.15
C LEU A 37 2.76 -3.95 0.27
N ASP A 38 3.51 -3.39 -0.66
CA ASP A 38 4.75 -2.73 -0.34
C ASP A 38 4.43 -1.33 0.19
N ILE A 39 5.02 -1.01 1.33
CA ILE A 39 4.82 0.24 2.07
C ILE A 39 6.17 0.88 2.39
N ALA A 40 6.17 2.20 2.51
CA ALA A 40 7.28 2.96 3.07
C ALA A 40 6.86 3.54 4.43
N ILE A 41 7.69 3.32 5.44
CA ILE A 41 7.47 3.80 6.80
C ILE A 41 8.35 5.02 7.01
N TYR A 42 7.73 6.10 7.48
CA TYR A 42 8.37 7.35 7.84
C TYR A 42 8.10 7.65 9.31
N GLU A 43 9.06 8.24 9.99
CA GLU A 43 8.92 8.70 11.37
C GLU A 43 9.49 10.11 11.48
N LYS A 44 8.69 11.05 12.00
CA LYS A 44 9.06 12.48 12.06
C LYS A 44 9.57 13.00 10.70
N ASP A 45 8.83 12.68 9.63
CA ASP A 45 9.14 13.02 8.23
C ASP A 45 10.43 12.42 7.66
N LYS A 46 11.13 11.56 8.41
CA LYS A 46 12.30 10.83 7.92
C LYS A 46 11.89 9.45 7.44
N PHE A 47 12.36 9.09 6.24
CA PHE A 47 12.22 7.73 5.76
C PHE A 47 12.99 6.76 6.66
N ILE A 48 12.32 5.71 7.11
CA ILE A 48 12.89 4.68 7.98
C ILE A 48 13.22 3.44 7.18
N LYS A 49 12.21 2.86 6.52
CA LYS A 49 12.38 1.64 5.72
C LYS A 49 11.20 1.39 4.79
N ASN A 50 11.45 0.58 3.77
CA ASN A 50 10.40 -0.15 3.07
C ASN A 50 10.06 -1.43 3.84
N SER A 51 8.79 -1.79 3.82
CA SER A 51 8.28 -3.04 4.38
C SER A 51 7.17 -3.57 3.51
N THR A 52 6.77 -4.81 3.74
CA THR A 52 5.57 -5.39 3.13
C THR A 52 4.54 -5.64 4.23
N MET A 53 3.26 -5.41 3.94
CA MET A 53 2.15 -5.72 4.83
C MET A 53 1.04 -6.50 4.10
N VAL A 54 0.20 -7.20 4.85
CA VAL A 54 -0.95 -7.92 4.30
C VAL A 54 -2.13 -6.96 4.14
N PHE A 55 -2.88 -7.07 3.04
CA PHE A 55 -4.05 -6.23 2.75
C PHE A 55 -5.07 -6.21 3.90
N ALA A 56 -5.26 -7.33 4.62
CA ALA A 56 -6.18 -7.42 5.76
C ALA A 56 -5.88 -6.40 6.87
N HIS A 57 -4.59 -6.09 7.09
CA HIS A 57 -4.14 -5.14 8.12
C HIS A 57 -4.32 -3.68 7.72
N LEU A 58 -4.69 -3.38 6.47
CA LEU A 58 -4.97 -2.01 6.08
C LEU A 58 -6.18 -1.43 6.84
N PRO A 59 -6.15 -0.13 7.14
CA PRO A 59 -7.32 0.60 7.61
C PRO A 59 -8.52 0.44 6.67
N LYS A 60 -9.72 0.35 7.25
CA LYS A 60 -10.98 0.12 6.51
C LYS A 60 -11.20 1.13 5.37
N LYS A 61 -10.83 2.41 5.60
CA LYS A 61 -10.90 3.49 4.61
C LYS A 61 -10.01 3.25 3.38
N LEU A 62 -8.80 2.72 3.57
CA LEU A 62 -7.86 2.44 2.49
C LEU A 62 -8.25 1.18 1.71
N LYS A 63 -8.74 0.14 2.41
CA LYS A 63 -9.28 -1.07 1.76
C LYS A 63 -10.40 -0.75 0.78
N ALA A 64 -11.31 0.16 1.14
CA ALA A 64 -12.40 0.60 0.27
C ALA A 64 -11.92 1.35 -0.98
N LYS A 65 -10.82 2.12 -0.90
CA LYS A 65 -10.23 2.79 -2.06
C LYS A 65 -9.56 1.82 -3.04
N LEU A 66 -8.91 0.78 -2.51
CA LEU A 66 -8.16 -0.19 -3.31
C LEU A 66 -9.02 -1.26 -3.96
N ASN A 67 -10.23 -1.47 -3.45
CA ASN A 67 -11.18 -2.41 -4.01
C ASN A 67 -12.47 -1.66 -4.38
N PRO A 68 -12.53 -1.00 -5.55
CA PRO A 68 -13.77 -0.42 -6.02
C PRO A 68 -14.75 -1.57 -6.30
N SER A 69 -15.88 -1.58 -5.57
CA SER A 69 -17.03 -2.45 -5.88
C SER A 69 -17.61 -2.14 -7.25
#